data_AF-F4RJB5-F1
#
_entry.id   AF-F4RJB5-F1
#
_cell.length_a   1.000
_cell.length_b   1.000
_cell.length_c   1.000
_cell.angle_alpha   90.00
_cell.angle_beta   90.00
_cell.angle_gamma   90.00
#
_symmetry.space_group_name_H-M   'P 1'
#
loop_
_entity.id
_entity.type
_entity.pdbx_description
1 polymer ?
#
loop_
_entity_poly.entity_id
_entity_poly.type
_entity_poly.pdbx_seq_one_letter_code
_entity_poly.pdbx_strand_id
1 'polypeptide(L)'
;MSSQIQFCVFLPSYLLQYVVDGIRPSIDAELFLRTAATTKILETILAFYPHFRFAPNAQQDRDLLQKMFVGMVAPRLSNIIIPTQRVPNYTQAPSSTPMCEVPRSTTTVDSVDDIDVNRMALFNNFCLTYLKNGQYRLAAEHLNRFLDTYEFLTQEEINVIMEAQAGAEEALHDSSCYLQDCHQSIKGIQLRLRESDLPPTKRQVLEERQKTLIISLRSNQRLFSNSIQDVGFVAALADYHKNILASRRPVPSK
;
A
#
# COMPACT_ATOMS: atom_id res chain seq x y z
N MET A 1 1.33 -1.12 -12.37
CA MET A 1 1.94 0.01 -11.63
C MET A 1 1.89 -0.32 -10.14
N SER A 2 3.03 -0.74 -9.59
CA SER A 2 3.20 -1.07 -8.18
C SER A 2 2.99 0.15 -7.29
N SER A 3 2.22 0.00 -6.20
CA SER A 3 2.02 1.06 -5.21
C SER A 3 3.33 1.33 -4.49
N GLN A 4 3.86 2.55 -4.61
CA GLN A 4 5.10 2.94 -3.96
C GLN A 4 4.88 3.16 -2.47
N ILE A 5 5.69 2.51 -1.64
CA ILE A 5 5.75 2.81 -0.21
C ILE A 5 6.33 4.23 -0.07
N GLN A 6 5.53 5.16 0.47
CA GLN A 6 5.95 6.55 0.61
C GLN A 6 6.48 6.80 2.03
N PHE A 7 7.70 7.34 2.13
CA PHE A 7 8.31 7.73 3.40
C PHE A 7 8.22 9.23 3.66
N CYS A 8 7.36 9.95 2.92
CA CYS A 8 7.23 11.40 3.01
C CYS A 8 5.77 11.82 2.96
N VAL A 9 5.41 12.87 3.70
CA VAL A 9 4.10 13.53 3.64
C VAL A 9 4.29 15.00 3.30
N PHE A 10 3.41 15.55 2.46
CA PHE A 10 3.36 16.99 2.22
C PHE A 10 2.50 17.66 3.28
N LEU A 11 3.15 18.26 4.27
CA LEU A 11 2.47 18.90 5.39
C LEU A 11 2.22 20.38 5.13
N PRO A 12 1.05 20.91 5.51
CA PRO A 12 0.86 22.35 5.59
C PRO A 12 1.88 23.00 6.56
N SER A 13 2.60 24.01 6.10
CA SER A 13 3.73 24.59 6.85
C SER A 13 3.32 25.27 8.16
N TYR A 14 2.03 25.60 8.33
CA TYR A 14 1.52 26.12 9.61
C TYR A 14 1.55 25.08 10.74
N LEU A 15 1.59 23.77 10.44
CA LEU A 15 1.72 22.74 11.47
C LEU A 15 3.06 22.85 12.22
N LEU A 16 4.08 23.39 11.57
CA LEU A 16 5.39 23.60 12.18
C LEU A 16 5.39 24.68 13.28
N GLN A 17 4.30 25.46 13.41
CA GLN A 17 4.10 26.40 14.52
C GLN A 17 3.76 25.71 15.84
N TYR A 18 3.36 24.44 15.78
CA TYR A 18 2.95 23.63 16.93
C TYR A 18 4.02 22.60 17.32
N VAL A 19 5.26 22.78 16.86
CA VAL A 19 6.37 21.91 17.24
C VAL A 19 6.79 22.23 18.67
N VAL A 20 6.84 21.20 19.51
CA VAL A 20 7.38 21.28 20.86
C VAL A 20 8.82 20.78 20.83
N ASP A 21 9.73 21.63 21.32
CA ASP A 21 11.14 21.30 21.42
C ASP A 21 11.38 20.21 22.47
N GLY A 22 12.23 19.24 22.15
CA GLY A 22 12.57 18.12 23.01
C GLY A 22 13.67 17.25 22.41
N ILE A 23 14.00 16.12 23.07
CA ILE A 23 15.00 15.15 22.58
C ILE A 23 14.63 14.65 21.16
N ARG A 24 13.32 14.55 20.89
CA ARG A 24 12.75 14.36 19.56
C ARG A 24 11.66 15.43 19.35
N PRO A 25 11.94 16.50 18.60
CA PRO A 25 10.94 17.50 18.27
C PRO A 25 9.72 16.83 17.62
N SER A 26 8.53 17.21 18.05
CA SER A 26 7.27 16.63 17.54
C SER A 26 6.17 17.68 17.51
N ILE A 27 5.15 17.46 16.66
CA ILE A 27 4.01 18.35 16.54
C ILE A 27 3.03 18.04 17.68
N ASP A 28 2.69 19.04 18.47
CA ASP A 28 1.65 18.96 19.51
C ASP A 28 0.26 18.97 18.87
N ALA A 29 -0.29 17.76 18.73
CA ALA A 29 -1.61 17.52 18.17
C ALA A 29 -2.72 18.18 19.00
N GLU A 30 -2.59 18.22 20.33
CA GLU A 30 -3.63 18.78 21.21
C GLU A 30 -3.65 20.30 21.12
N LEU A 31 -2.48 20.94 21.16
CA LEU A 31 -2.36 22.38 20.98
C LEU A 31 -2.88 22.82 19.61
N PHE A 32 -2.57 22.06 18.56
CA PHE A 32 -3.10 22.30 17.22
C PHE A 32 -4.64 22.24 17.22
N LEU A 33 -5.25 21.18 17.75
CA LEU A 33 -6.70 21.02 17.76
C LEU A 33 -7.45 22.09 18.56
N ARG A 34 -6.83 22.60 19.64
CA ARG A 34 -7.42 23.67 20.47
C ARG A 34 -7.46 25.03 19.77
N THR A 35 -6.52 25.29 18.85
CA THR A 35 -6.29 26.64 18.29
C THR A 35 -6.58 26.73 16.79
N ALA A 36 -6.55 25.61 16.07
CA ALA A 36 -6.75 25.58 14.62
C ALA A 36 -8.21 25.85 14.22
N ALA A 37 -8.38 26.58 13.12
CA ALA A 37 -9.66 26.70 12.42
C ALA A 37 -10.07 25.34 11.82
N THR A 38 -11.37 25.09 11.69
CA THR A 38 -11.91 23.83 11.15
C THR A 38 -11.35 23.48 9.78
N THR A 39 -11.16 24.48 8.90
CA THR A 39 -10.55 24.30 7.58
C THR A 39 -9.11 23.80 7.63
N LYS A 40 -8.32 24.20 8.65
CA LYS A 40 -6.94 23.72 8.84
C LYS A 40 -6.91 22.28 9.34
N ILE A 41 -7.88 21.89 10.16
CA ILE A 41 -8.02 20.50 10.61
C ILE A 41 -8.33 19.60 9.40
N LEU A 42 -9.30 20.00 8.58
CA LEU A 42 -9.65 19.30 7.34
C LEU A 42 -8.47 19.19 6.37
N GLU A 43 -7.78 20.31 6.09
CA GLU A 43 -6.62 20.32 5.20
C GLU A 43 -5.51 19.39 5.71
N THR A 44 -5.28 19.37 7.03
CA THR A 44 -4.31 18.45 7.62
C THR A 44 -4.76 17.00 7.46
N ILE A 45 -6.03 16.67 7.68
CA ILE A 45 -6.54 15.31 7.44
C ILE A 45 -6.30 14.90 5.98
N LEU A 46 -6.61 15.77 5.02
CA LEU A 46 -6.42 15.51 3.59
C LEU A 46 -4.94 15.38 3.19
N ALA A 47 -4.02 16.00 3.92
CA ALA A 47 -2.58 15.80 3.71
C ALA A 47 -2.13 14.35 4.00
N PHE A 48 -2.75 13.69 4.98
CA PHE A 48 -2.47 12.27 5.32
C PHE A 48 -3.40 11.29 4.61
N TYR A 49 -4.61 11.73 4.27
CA TYR A 49 -5.68 10.93 3.69
C TYR A 49 -6.29 11.62 2.46
N PRO A 50 -5.53 11.78 1.36
CA PRO A 50 -5.97 12.53 0.19
C PRO A 50 -7.10 11.85 -0.61
N HIS A 51 -7.42 10.59 -0.33
CA HIS A 51 -8.54 9.85 -0.91
C HIS A 51 -9.89 10.22 -0.29
N PHE A 52 -9.91 10.93 0.83
CA PHE A 52 -11.15 11.34 1.46
C PHE A 52 -11.83 12.47 0.68
N ARG A 53 -13.13 12.31 0.49
CA ARG A 53 -14.03 13.31 -0.08
C ARG A 53 -15.10 13.62 0.95
N PHE A 54 -15.01 14.79 1.55
CA PHE A 54 -15.97 15.23 2.55
C PHE A 54 -17.16 15.91 1.88
N ALA A 55 -18.38 15.53 2.24
CA ALA A 55 -19.57 16.28 1.83
C ALA A 55 -19.55 17.70 2.42
N PRO A 56 -20.27 18.66 1.81
CA PRO A 56 -20.21 20.07 2.21
C PRO A 56 -20.52 20.33 3.69
N ASN A 57 -21.44 19.56 4.27
CA ASN A 57 -21.77 19.59 5.70
C ASN A 57 -20.62 19.04 6.56
N ALA A 58 -20.03 17.91 6.17
CA ALA A 58 -18.92 17.27 6.88
C ALA A 58 -17.63 18.10 6.88
N GLN A 59 -17.42 18.94 5.85
CA GLN A 59 -16.27 19.85 5.78
C GLN A 59 -16.26 20.93 6.88
N GLN A 60 -17.43 21.25 7.44
CA GLN A 60 -17.58 22.26 8.50
C GLN A 60 -17.89 21.64 9.88
N ASP A 61 -18.10 20.32 9.93
CA ASP A 61 -18.35 19.60 11.17
C ASP A 61 -17.04 19.45 11.96
N ARG A 62 -16.83 20.36 12.91
CA ARG A 62 -15.61 20.39 13.73
C ARG A 62 -15.45 19.14 14.57
N ASP A 63 -16.54 18.58 15.10
CA ASP A 63 -16.48 17.43 16.02
C ASP A 63 -16.09 16.16 15.26
N LEU A 64 -16.66 15.96 14.07
CA LEU A 64 -16.26 14.92 13.12
C LEU A 64 -14.76 15.03 12.80
N LEU A 65 -14.32 16.21 12.34
CA LEU A 65 -12.93 16.43 11.94
C LEU A 65 -11.97 16.28 13.12
N GLN A 66 -12.35 16.68 14.34
CA GLN A 66 -11.55 16.45 15.54
C GLN A 66 -11.43 14.95 15.85
N LYS A 67 -12.53 14.19 15.82
CA LYS A 67 -12.49 12.73 16.02
C LYS A 67 -11.58 12.04 15.02
N MET A 68 -11.72 12.38 13.74
CA MET A 68 -10.86 11.86 12.68
C MET A 68 -9.40 12.22 12.92
N PHE A 69 -9.12 13.49 13.22
CA PHE A 69 -7.75 13.94 13.43
C PHE A 69 -7.11 13.19 14.60
N VAL A 70 -7.79 13.10 15.74
CA VAL A 70 -7.28 12.40 16.93
C VAL A 70 -7.02 10.93 16.63
N GLY A 71 -7.94 10.24 15.97
CA GLY A 71 -7.79 8.81 15.75
C GLY A 71 -6.87 8.44 14.59
N MET A 72 -6.78 9.29 13.56
CA MET A 72 -6.13 8.94 12.28
C MET A 72 -4.83 9.69 12.04
N VAL A 73 -4.81 11.00 12.36
CA VAL A 73 -3.69 11.88 12.04
C VAL A 73 -2.70 11.99 13.20
N ALA A 74 -3.20 12.21 14.42
CA ALA A 74 -2.35 12.40 15.61
C ALA A 74 -1.33 11.26 15.84
N PRO A 75 -1.69 9.97 15.69
CA PRO A 75 -0.72 8.87 15.85
C PRO A 75 0.37 8.86 14.77
N ARG A 76 0.14 9.53 13.62
CA ARG A 76 1.11 9.63 12.52
C ARG A 76 2.02 10.84 12.68
N LEU A 77 1.54 11.92 13.31
CA LEU A 77 2.33 13.12 13.58
C LEU A 77 3.56 12.82 14.44
N SER A 78 3.47 11.88 15.38
CA SER A 78 4.61 11.44 16.20
C SER A 78 5.71 10.75 15.40
N ASN A 79 5.41 10.24 14.21
CA ASN A 79 6.37 9.53 13.36
C ASN A 79 7.04 10.44 12.33
N ILE A 80 6.68 11.73 12.30
CA ILE A 80 7.21 12.70 11.35
C ILE A 80 8.54 13.24 11.85
N ILE A 81 9.53 13.25 10.96
CA ILE A 81 10.80 13.91 11.18
C ILE A 81 10.61 15.39 10.83
N ILE A 82 10.73 16.26 11.84
CA ILE A 82 10.50 17.69 11.68
C ILE A 82 11.51 18.27 10.67
N PRO A 83 11.05 18.80 9.52
CA PRO A 83 11.94 19.33 8.50
C PRO A 83 12.61 20.62 8.98
N THR A 84 13.91 20.74 8.72
CA THR A 84 14.72 21.91 9.08
C THR A 84 14.52 23.10 8.14
N GLN A 85 14.14 22.84 6.88
CA GLN A 85 13.83 23.88 5.90
C GLN A 85 12.33 24.18 5.90
N ARG A 86 11.98 25.44 6.17
CA ARG A 86 10.59 25.92 6.14
C ARG A 86 10.30 26.51 4.76
N VAL A 87 9.51 25.79 3.96
CA VAL A 87 9.02 26.27 2.67
C VAL A 87 7.63 26.88 2.86
N PRO A 88 7.26 27.97 2.18
CA PRO A 88 5.90 28.51 2.25
C PRO A 88 4.86 27.49 1.76
N ASN A 89 3.69 27.50 2.40
CA ASN A 89 2.51 26.67 2.11
C ASN A 89 2.63 25.20 2.50
N TYR A 90 3.48 24.43 1.82
CA TYR A 90 3.65 23.00 2.07
C TYR A 90 5.12 22.63 2.20
N THR A 91 5.41 21.78 3.17
CA THR A 91 6.76 21.24 3.40
C THR A 91 6.71 19.72 3.32
N GLN A 92 7.59 19.13 2.51
CA GLN A 92 7.76 17.68 2.48
C GLN A 92 8.47 17.23 3.75
N ALA A 93 7.82 16.41 4.57
CA ALA A 93 8.36 15.91 5.81
C ALA A 93 8.58 14.39 5.73
N PRO A 94 9.79 13.90 6.03
CA PRO A 94 10.03 12.47 6.11
C PRO A 94 9.22 11.84 7.25
N SER A 95 8.80 10.59 7.08
CA SER A 95 8.16 9.78 8.09
C SER A 95 9.02 8.56 8.41
N SER A 96 9.12 8.26 9.70
CA SER A 96 9.84 7.11 10.23
C SER A 96 9.11 5.79 9.96
N THR A 97 7.81 5.86 9.66
CA THR A 97 6.96 4.72 9.31
C THR A 97 6.51 4.83 7.86
N PRO A 98 6.56 3.74 7.08
CA PRO A 98 6.06 3.74 5.71
C PRO A 98 4.59 4.11 5.68
N MET A 99 4.23 5.11 4.87
CA MET A 99 2.85 5.42 4.57
C MET A 99 2.41 4.59 3.37
N CYS A 100 1.36 3.79 3.55
CA CYS A 100 0.74 3.11 2.44
C CYS A 100 0.16 4.15 1.47
N GLU A 101 0.55 4.05 0.19
CA GLU A 101 0.00 4.90 -0.86
C GLU A 101 -1.54 4.83 -0.91
N VAL A 102 -2.12 5.90 -1.43
CA VAL A 102 -3.56 6.16 -1.53
C VAL A 102 -4.28 4.96 -2.19
N PRO A 103 -5.33 4.38 -1.58
CA PRO A 103 -6.22 3.45 -2.28
C PRO A 103 -6.80 4.14 -3.53
N ARG A 104 -6.98 3.43 -4.66
CA ARG A 104 -7.56 4.09 -5.86
C ARG A 104 -9.02 4.49 -5.67
N SER A 105 -9.70 3.91 -4.68
CA SER A 105 -11.06 4.26 -4.29
C SER A 105 -11.09 5.51 -3.39
N THR A 106 -11.86 6.51 -3.79
CA THR A 106 -12.23 7.63 -2.92
C THR A 106 -13.23 7.19 -1.85
N THR A 107 -12.98 7.53 -0.59
CA THR A 107 -13.94 7.33 0.51
C THR A 107 -14.71 8.63 0.70
N THR A 108 -16.04 8.57 0.54
CA THR A 108 -16.90 9.71 0.85
C THR A 108 -17.19 9.72 2.35
N VAL A 109 -16.99 10.87 2.99
CA VAL A 109 -17.25 11.08 4.41
C VAL A 109 -18.40 12.07 4.55
N ASP A 110 -19.53 11.59 5.03
CA ASP A 110 -20.75 12.38 5.21
C ASP A 110 -21.08 12.61 6.69
N SER A 111 -20.63 11.71 7.57
CA SER A 111 -20.92 11.68 9.00
C SER A 111 -19.84 10.96 9.81
N VAL A 112 -19.96 11.01 11.15
CA VAL A 112 -19.08 10.29 12.09
C VAL A 112 -19.26 8.77 11.97
N ASP A 113 -20.46 8.32 11.59
CA ASP A 113 -20.78 6.90 11.47
C ASP A 113 -20.08 6.25 10.27
N ASP A 114 -19.62 7.05 9.30
CA ASP A 114 -18.83 6.58 8.16
C ASP A 114 -17.38 6.24 8.54
N ILE A 115 -16.96 6.57 9.78
CA ILE A 115 -15.57 6.50 10.20
C ILE A 115 -15.42 5.72 11.50
N ASP A 116 -15.23 4.41 11.35
CA ASP A 116 -14.66 3.59 12.41
C ASP A 116 -13.13 3.65 12.34
N VAL A 117 -12.56 4.59 13.10
CA VAL A 117 -11.11 4.81 13.14
C VAL A 117 -10.36 3.57 13.59
N ASN A 118 -10.92 2.80 14.53
CA ASN A 118 -10.29 1.58 15.03
C ASN A 118 -10.28 0.51 13.94
N ARG A 119 -11.37 0.38 13.19
CA ARG A 119 -11.46 -0.52 12.04
C ARG A 119 -10.43 -0.15 10.98
N MET A 120 -10.39 1.11 10.59
CA MET A 120 -9.44 1.60 9.59
C MET A 120 -7.98 1.40 10.02
N ALA A 121 -7.65 1.71 11.28
CA ALA A 121 -6.29 1.54 11.78
C ALA A 121 -5.88 0.06 11.80
N LEU A 122 -6.76 -0.84 12.27
CA LEU A 122 -6.50 -2.27 12.31
C LEU A 122 -6.32 -2.84 10.90
N PHE A 123 -7.22 -2.49 9.97
CA PHE A 123 -7.13 -2.93 8.58
C PHE A 123 -5.86 -2.42 7.90
N ASN A 124 -5.55 -1.13 8.04
CA ASN A 124 -4.39 -0.54 7.36
C ASN A 124 -3.05 -1.09 7.88
N ASN A 125 -2.92 -1.20 9.21
CA ASN A 125 -1.67 -1.62 9.82
C ASN A 125 -1.41 -3.12 9.63
N PHE A 126 -2.46 -3.96 9.69
CA PHE A 126 -2.30 -5.41 9.73
C PHE A 126 -2.82 -6.16 8.52
N CYS A 127 -3.66 -5.58 7.66
CA CYS A 127 -4.16 -6.26 6.45
C CYS A 127 -3.55 -5.62 5.20
N LEU A 128 -3.80 -4.32 4.99
CA LEU A 128 -3.33 -3.58 3.81
C LEU A 128 -1.82 -3.67 3.62
N THR A 129 -1.05 -3.50 4.70
CA THR A 129 0.42 -3.54 4.65
C THR A 129 0.92 -4.88 4.08
N TYR A 130 0.35 -6.01 4.51
CA TYR A 130 0.76 -7.33 4.01
C TYR A 130 0.25 -7.62 2.61
N LEU A 131 -0.96 -7.17 2.26
CA LEU A 131 -1.50 -7.27 0.90
C LEU A 131 -0.57 -6.55 -0.09
N LYS A 132 -0.12 -5.33 0.24
CA LYS A 132 0.79 -4.54 -0.61
C LYS A 132 2.19 -5.13 -0.75
N ASN A 133 2.66 -5.83 0.28
CA ASN A 133 3.99 -6.45 0.29
C ASN A 133 4.01 -7.86 -0.32
N GLY A 134 2.92 -8.32 -0.91
CA GLY A 134 2.82 -9.68 -1.48
C GLY A 134 2.77 -10.79 -0.44
N GLN A 135 2.58 -10.46 0.84
CA GLN A 135 2.51 -11.43 1.94
C GLN A 135 1.05 -11.88 2.16
N TYR A 136 0.43 -12.41 1.10
CA TYR A 136 -1.03 -12.62 1.06
C TYR A 136 -1.54 -13.61 2.12
N ARG A 137 -0.78 -14.67 2.42
CA ARG A 137 -1.17 -15.64 3.46
C ARG A 137 -1.19 -15.00 4.86
N LEU A 138 -0.20 -14.17 5.16
CA LEU A 138 -0.14 -13.42 6.42
C LEU A 138 -1.26 -12.37 6.48
N ALA A 139 -1.54 -11.69 5.36
CA ALA A 139 -2.68 -10.79 5.27
C ALA A 139 -4.01 -11.51 5.59
N ALA A 140 -4.21 -12.72 5.08
CA ALA A 140 -5.41 -13.52 5.35
C ALA A 140 -5.54 -13.92 6.83
N GLU A 141 -4.44 -14.26 7.50
CA GLU A 141 -4.45 -14.52 8.95
C GLU A 141 -4.88 -13.29 9.74
N HIS A 142 -4.37 -12.11 9.37
CA HIS A 142 -4.76 -10.85 10.00
C HIS A 142 -6.20 -10.44 9.65
N LEU A 143 -6.68 -10.75 8.45
CA LEU A 143 -8.08 -10.56 8.06
C LEU A 143 -9.01 -11.42 8.90
N ASN A 144 -8.65 -12.66 9.23
CA ASN A 144 -9.46 -13.48 10.14
C ASN A 144 -9.60 -12.82 11.51
N ARG A 145 -8.50 -12.34 12.10
CA ARG A 145 -8.54 -11.61 13.40
C ARG A 145 -9.35 -10.32 13.31
N PHE A 146 -9.24 -9.63 12.17
CA PHE A 146 -10.03 -8.44 11.90
C PHE A 146 -11.54 -8.76 11.88
N LEU A 147 -11.92 -9.89 11.27
CA LEU A 147 -13.29 -10.36 11.20
C LEU A 147 -13.83 -10.88 12.54
N ASP A 148 -12.98 -11.36 13.44
CA ASP A 148 -13.38 -11.66 14.82
C ASP A 148 -13.89 -10.41 15.56
N THR A 149 -13.42 -9.21 15.16
CA THR A 149 -13.82 -7.94 15.77
C THR A 149 -14.98 -7.28 15.02
N TYR A 150 -14.97 -7.31 13.68
CA TYR A 150 -15.91 -6.54 12.86
C TYR A 150 -16.82 -7.36 11.93
N GLU A 151 -16.85 -8.68 12.10
CA GLU A 151 -17.70 -9.70 11.45
C GLU A 151 -17.62 -9.87 9.92
N PHE A 152 -17.49 -8.79 9.15
CA PHE A 152 -17.47 -8.79 7.69
C PHE A 152 -16.56 -7.67 7.17
N LEU A 153 -16.12 -7.78 5.91
CA LEU A 153 -15.39 -6.72 5.21
C LEU A 153 -16.34 -5.76 4.50
N THR A 154 -16.01 -4.47 4.48
CA THR A 154 -16.73 -3.49 3.65
C THR A 154 -16.37 -3.66 2.17
N GLN A 155 -17.13 -3.00 1.28
CA GLN A 155 -16.83 -3.07 -0.15
C GLN A 155 -15.45 -2.46 -0.46
N GLU A 156 -15.08 -1.39 0.24
CA GLU A 156 -13.80 -0.70 0.09
C GLU A 156 -12.63 -1.62 0.48
N GLU A 157 -12.76 -2.36 1.58
CA GLU A 157 -11.75 -3.31 2.03
C GLU A 157 -11.62 -4.51 1.08
N ILE A 158 -12.74 -4.97 0.51
CA ILE A 158 -12.71 -6.02 -0.53
C ILE A 158 -12.04 -5.49 -1.80
N ASN A 159 -12.30 -4.24 -2.19
CA ASN A 159 -11.66 -3.61 -3.35
C ASN A 159 -10.14 -3.56 -3.18
N VAL A 160 -9.64 -3.35 -1.96
CA VAL A 160 -8.19 -3.41 -1.66
C VAL A 160 -7.62 -4.80 -1.92
N ILE A 161 -8.33 -5.87 -1.57
CA ILE A 161 -7.89 -7.26 -1.87
C ILE A 161 -7.88 -7.48 -3.40
N MET A 162 -8.88 -6.96 -4.11
CA MET A 162 -8.92 -7.02 -5.58
C MET A 162 -7.79 -6.21 -6.24
N GLU A 163 -7.41 -5.06 -5.68
CA GLU A 163 -6.25 -4.30 -6.14
C GLU A 163 -4.95 -5.09 -5.93
N ALA A 164 -4.82 -5.80 -4.80
CA ALA A 164 -3.69 -6.68 -4.54
C ALA A 164 -3.63 -7.86 -5.51
N GLN A 165 -4.79 -8.39 -5.94
CA GLN A 165 -4.86 -9.38 -7.02
C GLN A 165 -4.27 -8.84 -8.32
N ALA A 166 -4.68 -7.64 -8.76
CA ALA A 166 -4.12 -7.04 -9.97
C ALA A 166 -2.60 -6.85 -9.87
N GLY A 167 -2.08 -6.50 -8.70
CA GLY A 167 -0.64 -6.44 -8.44
C GLY A 167 0.05 -7.79 -8.52
N ALA A 168 -0.57 -8.86 -8.00
CA ALA A 168 -0.06 -10.22 -8.11
C ALA A 168 -0.03 -10.71 -9.57
N GLU A 169 -1.06 -10.38 -10.36
CA GLU A 169 -1.14 -10.72 -11.79
C GLU A 169 -0.04 -10.01 -12.59
N GLU A 170 0.24 -8.74 -12.30
CA GLU A 170 1.36 -7.99 -12.90
C GLU A 170 2.71 -8.65 -12.56
N ALA A 171 2.93 -9.01 -11.28
CA ALA A 171 4.16 -9.68 -10.86
C ALA A 171 4.34 -11.07 -11.52
N LEU A 172 3.24 -11.79 -11.75
CA LEU A 172 3.25 -13.06 -12.49
C LEU A 172 3.61 -12.84 -13.96
N HIS A 173 3.05 -11.81 -14.58
CA HIS A 173 3.36 -11.43 -15.96
C HIS A 173 4.85 -11.09 -16.12
N ASP A 174 5.39 -10.22 -15.26
CA ASP A 174 6.81 -9.85 -15.27
C ASP A 174 7.73 -11.06 -15.11
N SER A 175 7.38 -11.96 -14.18
CA SER A 175 8.10 -13.21 -13.96
C SER A 175 8.09 -14.10 -15.21
N SER A 176 6.96 -14.17 -15.92
CA SER A 176 6.82 -14.91 -17.17
C SER A 176 7.72 -14.34 -18.28
N CYS A 177 7.70 -13.02 -18.46
CA CYS A 177 8.53 -12.32 -19.44
C CYS A 177 10.03 -12.57 -19.17
N TYR A 178 10.44 -12.44 -17.91
CA TYR A 178 11.83 -12.70 -17.51
C TYR A 178 12.27 -14.14 -17.79
N LEU A 179 11.41 -15.13 -17.54
CA LEU A 179 11.69 -16.53 -17.84
C LEU A 179 11.85 -16.76 -19.35
N GLN A 180 11.00 -16.14 -20.16
CA GLN A 180 11.09 -16.19 -21.61
C GLN A 180 12.41 -15.60 -22.11
N ASP A 181 12.81 -14.43 -21.61
CA ASP A 181 14.07 -13.77 -21.96
C ASP A 181 15.30 -14.59 -21.56
N CYS A 182 15.25 -15.23 -20.39
CA CYS A 182 16.30 -16.16 -19.95
C CYS A 182 16.41 -17.36 -20.90
N HIS A 183 15.28 -17.97 -21.24
CA HIS A 183 15.25 -19.08 -22.20
C HIS A 183 15.79 -18.66 -23.57
N GLN A 184 15.35 -17.52 -24.09
CA GLN A 184 15.83 -16.97 -25.37
C GLN A 184 17.35 -16.73 -25.32
N SER A 185 17.86 -16.14 -24.24
CA SER A 185 19.29 -15.89 -24.06
C SER A 185 20.10 -17.19 -24.01
N ILE A 186 19.63 -18.21 -23.28
CA ILE A 186 20.28 -19.52 -23.22
C ILE A 186 20.30 -20.18 -24.61
N LYS A 187 19.18 -20.14 -25.35
CA LYS A 187 19.10 -20.67 -26.72
C LYS A 187 20.04 -19.92 -27.66
N GLY A 188 20.11 -18.59 -27.56
CA GLY A 188 21.04 -17.77 -28.32
C GLY A 188 22.51 -18.16 -28.07
N ILE A 189 22.88 -18.40 -26.81
CA ILE A 189 24.23 -18.88 -26.46
C ILE A 189 24.47 -20.29 -27.02
N GLN A 190 23.50 -21.21 -26.91
CA GLN A 190 23.61 -22.57 -27.46
C GLN A 190 23.83 -22.57 -28.97
N LEU A 191 23.21 -21.64 -29.70
CA LEU A 191 23.43 -21.47 -31.13
C LEU A 191 24.84 -20.97 -31.44
N ARG A 192 25.32 -19.94 -30.73
CA ARG A 192 26.68 -19.41 -30.90
C ARG A 192 27.77 -20.44 -30.58
N LEU A 193 27.55 -21.29 -29.58
CA LEU A 193 28.49 -22.36 -29.22
C LEU A 193 28.65 -23.43 -30.31
N ARG A 194 27.74 -23.49 -31.29
CA ARG A 194 27.82 -24.40 -32.45
C ARG A 194 28.64 -23.83 -33.60
N GLU A 195 29.02 -22.55 -33.56
CA GLU A 195 29.88 -21.95 -34.58
C GLU A 195 31.25 -22.65 -34.59
N SER A 196 31.66 -23.12 -35.77
CA SER A 196 32.87 -23.94 -35.98
C SER A 196 34.16 -23.16 -35.68
N ASP A 197 34.17 -21.85 -35.91
CA ASP A 197 35.36 -21.00 -35.81
C ASP A 197 35.42 -20.19 -34.51
N LEU A 198 34.72 -20.65 -33.46
CA LEU A 198 34.64 -19.94 -32.19
C LEU A 198 35.95 -20.09 -31.39
N PRO A 199 36.67 -18.98 -31.07
CA PRO A 199 37.90 -19.03 -30.29
C PRO A 199 37.70 -19.67 -28.90
N PRO A 200 38.68 -20.43 -28.38
CA PRO A 200 38.56 -21.12 -27.08
C PRO A 200 38.18 -20.19 -25.92
N THR A 201 38.75 -18.98 -25.89
CA THR A 201 38.45 -17.96 -24.86
C THR A 201 37.01 -17.47 -24.94
N LYS A 202 36.49 -17.22 -26.15
CA LYS A 202 35.07 -16.83 -26.34
C LYS A 202 34.12 -17.98 -25.99
N ARG A 203 34.51 -19.22 -26.30
CA ARG A 203 33.76 -20.42 -25.93
C ARG A 203 33.61 -20.54 -24.42
N GLN A 204 34.72 -20.44 -23.68
CA GLN A 204 34.72 -20.50 -22.22
C GLN A 204 33.83 -19.40 -21.60
N VAL A 205 33.89 -18.16 -22.11
CA VAL A 205 33.04 -17.05 -21.64
C VAL A 205 31.56 -17.34 -21.88
N LEU A 206 31.20 -17.90 -23.04
CA LEU A 206 29.82 -18.26 -23.37
C LEU A 206 29.31 -19.40 -22.49
N GLU A 207 30.13 -20.42 -22.23
CA GLU A 207 29.79 -21.54 -21.34
C GLU A 207 29.57 -21.08 -19.90
N GLU A 208 30.43 -20.21 -19.36
CA GLU A 208 30.24 -19.64 -18.03
C GLU A 208 28.98 -18.77 -17.95
N ARG A 209 28.74 -17.93 -18.96
CA ARG A 209 27.50 -17.14 -19.04
C ARG A 209 26.25 -18.03 -19.11
N GLN A 210 26.33 -19.15 -19.83
CA GLN A 210 25.26 -20.13 -19.91
C GLN A 210 24.97 -20.76 -18.53
N LYS A 211 26.00 -21.16 -17.79
CA LYS A 211 25.84 -21.70 -16.43
C LYS A 211 25.14 -20.70 -15.51
N THR A 212 25.58 -19.44 -15.50
CA THR A 212 24.95 -18.38 -14.70
C THR A 212 23.48 -18.19 -15.07
N LEU A 213 23.15 -18.13 -16.37
CA LEU A 213 21.76 -18.00 -16.82
C LEU A 213 20.90 -19.21 -16.45
N ILE A 214 21.43 -20.43 -16.48
CA ILE A 214 20.71 -21.63 -16.06
C ILE A 214 20.39 -21.58 -14.56
N ILE A 215 21.33 -21.11 -13.74
CA ILE A 215 21.11 -20.92 -12.29
C ILE A 215 20.01 -19.88 -12.06
N SER A 216 20.10 -18.72 -12.73
CA SER A 216 19.08 -17.67 -12.65
C SER A 216 17.71 -18.18 -13.12
N LEU A 217 17.66 -18.95 -14.21
CA LEU A 217 16.42 -19.54 -14.72
C LEU A 217 15.75 -20.44 -13.68
N ARG A 218 16.50 -21.35 -13.05
CA ARG A 218 15.96 -22.26 -12.02
C ARG A 218 15.43 -21.49 -10.81
N SER A 219 16.15 -20.46 -10.37
CA SER A 219 15.69 -19.60 -9.28
C SER A 219 14.35 -18.92 -9.62
N ASN A 220 14.26 -18.35 -10.82
CA ASN A 220 13.06 -17.64 -11.27
C ASN A 220 11.88 -18.57 -11.57
N GLN A 221 12.10 -19.83 -11.97
CA GLN A 221 11.03 -20.82 -12.10
C GLN A 221 10.32 -21.08 -10.77
N ARG A 222 11.08 -21.05 -9.67
CA ARG A 222 10.52 -21.18 -8.32
C ARG A 222 9.69 -19.95 -7.96
N LEU A 223 10.19 -18.75 -8.25
CA LEU A 223 9.45 -17.50 -8.01
C LEU A 223 8.17 -17.46 -8.83
N PHE A 224 8.22 -17.80 -10.12
CA PHE A 224 7.05 -17.89 -10.98
C PHE A 224 5.99 -18.86 -10.44
N SER A 225 6.42 -20.04 -9.97
CA SER A 225 5.52 -21.01 -9.35
C SER A 225 4.84 -20.46 -8.10
N ASN A 226 5.57 -19.70 -7.28
CA ASN A 226 5.01 -19.02 -6.11
C ASN A 226 4.02 -17.92 -6.53
N SER A 227 4.36 -17.11 -7.53
CA SER A 227 3.48 -16.07 -8.06
C SER A 227 2.15 -16.64 -8.57
N ILE A 228 2.14 -17.81 -9.21
CA ILE A 228 0.90 -18.49 -9.62
C ILE A 228 0.05 -18.82 -8.39
N GLN A 229 0.65 -19.39 -7.35
CA GLN A 229 -0.07 -19.74 -6.12
C GLN A 229 -0.63 -18.49 -5.43
N ASP A 230 0.14 -17.40 -5.42
CA ASP A 230 -0.22 -16.15 -4.80
C ASP A 230 -1.39 -15.47 -5.53
N VAL A 231 -1.37 -15.43 -6.87
CA VAL A 231 -2.51 -14.98 -7.70
C VAL A 231 -3.76 -15.80 -7.41
N GLY A 232 -3.64 -17.13 -7.44
CA GLY A 232 -4.78 -18.02 -7.17
C GLY A 232 -5.34 -17.83 -5.77
N PHE A 233 -4.47 -17.64 -4.78
CA PHE A 233 -4.86 -17.42 -3.39
C PHE A 233 -5.59 -16.08 -3.20
N VAL A 234 -5.02 -14.97 -3.69
CA VAL A 234 -5.62 -13.64 -3.50
C VAL A 234 -6.94 -13.49 -4.26
N ALA A 235 -7.06 -14.10 -5.45
CA ALA A 235 -8.32 -14.16 -6.20
C ALA A 235 -9.40 -14.91 -5.40
N ALA A 236 -9.07 -16.09 -4.87
CA ALA A 236 -10.00 -16.86 -4.03
C ALA A 236 -10.41 -16.11 -2.76
N LEU A 237 -9.47 -15.38 -2.13
CA LEU A 237 -9.72 -14.55 -0.96
C LEU A 237 -10.69 -13.40 -1.27
N ALA A 238 -10.49 -12.71 -2.40
CA ALA A 238 -11.37 -11.63 -2.85
C ALA A 238 -12.79 -12.16 -3.10
N ASP A 239 -12.92 -13.26 -3.86
CA ASP A 239 -14.21 -13.88 -4.18
C ASP A 239 -14.94 -14.37 -2.93
N TYR A 240 -14.22 -14.98 -1.97
CA TYR A 240 -14.78 -15.43 -0.70
C TYR A 240 -15.47 -14.28 0.06
N HIS A 241 -14.76 -13.17 0.27
CA HIS A 241 -15.33 -12.04 1.00
C HIS A 241 -16.41 -11.30 0.22
N LYS A 242 -16.31 -11.25 -1.12
CA LYS A 242 -17.36 -10.71 -1.99
C LYS A 242 -18.66 -11.50 -1.86
N ASN A 243 -18.58 -12.83 -1.82
CA ASN A 243 -19.74 -13.70 -1.67
C ASN A 243 -20.39 -13.54 -0.29
N ILE A 244 -19.59 -13.42 0.79
CA ILE A 244 -20.11 -13.14 2.13
C ILE A 244 -20.85 -11.80 2.15
N LEU A 245 -20.26 -10.73 1.61
CA LEU A 245 -20.90 -9.42 1.60
C LEU A 245 -22.21 -9.43 0.79
N ALA A 246 -22.24 -10.12 -0.35
CA ALA A 246 -23.45 -10.28 -1.15
C ALA A 246 -24.56 -11.03 -0.40
N SER A 247 -24.22 -12.08 0.36
CA SER A 247 -25.18 -12.85 1.16
C SER A 247 -25.82 -12.06 2.31
N ARG A 248 -25.16 -10.98 2.77
CA ARG A 248 -25.64 -10.11 3.86
C ARG A 248 -26.47 -8.92 3.36
N ARG A 249 -26.48 -8.60 2.06
CA ARG A 249 -27.32 -7.52 1.53
C ARG A 249 -28.78 -7.98 1.48
N PRO A 250 -29.74 -7.22 2.05
CA PRO A 250 -31.15 -7.56 1.92
C PRO A 250 -31.56 -7.56 0.45
N VAL A 251 -32.34 -8.56 0.04
CA VAL A 251 -33.02 -8.54 -1.26
C VAL A 251 -33.92 -7.30 -1.28
N PRO A 252 -33.82 -6.43 -2.30
CA PRO A 252 -34.70 -5.26 -2.36
C PRO A 252 -36.14 -5.76 -2.41
N SER A 253 -36.92 -5.38 -1.40
CA SER A 253 -38.37 -5.57 -1.37
C SER A 253 -38.97 -4.85 -2.57
N LYS A 254 -39.64 -5.62 -3.43
CA LYS A 254 -40.42 -5.14 -4.57
C LYS A 254 -41.56 -4.24 -4.13
#